data_AF-A0AAD6M262-F1
#
_entry.id   AF-A0AAD6M262-F1
#
_cell.length_a   1.000
_cell.length_b   1.000
_cell.length_c   1.000
_cell.angle_alpha   90.00
_cell.angle_beta   90.00
_cell.angle_gamma   90.00
#
_symmetry.space_group_name_H-M   'P 1'
#
loop_
_entity.id
_entity.type
_entity.pdbx_description
1 polymer ?
#
loop_
_entity_poly.entity_id
_entity_poly.type
_entity_poly.pdbx_seq_one_letter_code
_entity_poly.pdbx_strand_id
1 'polypeptide(L)'
;MDICCIAKNPSDPNFLLTRSYDEYLRLWDVRSISKPVNETLVCLGRGVWRVKHHPYVPGVVLAACMHNGLAIVKIDEEKGELMEIYA
;
A
#
# COMPACT_ATOMS: atom_id res chain seq x y z
N MET A 1 -2.50 6.08 15.53
CA MET A 1 -2.91 5.43 14.26
C MET A 1 -2.28 4.06 14.25
N ASP A 2 -3.09 3.00 14.24
CA ASP A 2 -2.60 1.63 14.33
C ASP A 2 -2.28 1.06 12.95
N ILE A 3 -1.08 0.48 12.83
CA ILE A 3 -0.62 -0.20 11.61
C ILE A 3 -1.29 -1.57 11.55
N CYS A 4 -1.99 -1.85 10.45
CA CYS A 4 -2.69 -3.11 10.23
C CYS A 4 -1.82 -4.13 9.51
N CYS A 5 -0.91 -3.67 8.65
CA CYS A 5 -0.18 -4.52 7.72
C CYS A 5 1.16 -3.89 7.36
N ILE A 6 2.16 -4.76 7.19
CA ILE A 6 3.49 -4.43 6.69
C ILE A 6 3.79 -5.43 5.56
N ALA A 7 4.18 -4.94 4.40
CA ALA A 7 4.50 -5.74 3.22
C ALA A 7 5.84 -5.27 2.62
N LYS A 8 6.76 -6.21 2.42
CA LYS A 8 8.04 -5.94 1.76
C LYS A 8 7.86 -5.92 0.24
N ASN A 9 8.52 -4.98 -0.43
CA ASN A 9 8.56 -4.95 -1.89
C ASN A 9 9.40 -6.14 -2.41
N PRO A 10 8.85 -7.01 -3.28
CA PRO A 10 9.57 -8.16 -3.83
C PRO A 10 10.69 -7.77 -4.80
N SER A 11 10.55 -6.64 -5.49
CA SER A 11 11.50 -6.20 -6.52
C SER A 11 12.66 -5.37 -5.96
N ASP A 12 12.42 -4.63 -4.87
CA ASP A 12 13.44 -3.80 -4.23
C ASP A 12 13.40 -3.98 -2.71
N PRO A 13 14.45 -4.57 -2.09
CA PRO A 13 14.47 -4.83 -0.66
C PRO A 13 14.56 -3.56 0.20
N ASN A 14 14.87 -2.41 -0.38
CA ASN A 14 14.92 -1.15 0.36
C ASN A 14 13.53 -0.56 0.61
N PHE A 15 12.52 -0.98 -0.16
CA PHE A 15 11.18 -0.44 -0.01
C PHE A 15 10.27 -1.34 0.83
N LEU A 16 9.56 -0.68 1.75
CA LEU A 16 8.58 -1.29 2.63
C LEU A 16 7.26 -0.56 2.48
N LEU A 17 6.18 -1.32 2.35
CA LEU A 17 4.83 -0.80 2.33
C LEU A 17 4.17 -1.05 3.66
N THR A 18 3.54 -0.02 4.22
CA THR A 18 2.75 -0.14 5.43
C THR A 18 1.34 0.36 5.18
N ARG A 19 0.42 -0.13 5.99
CA ARG A 19 -0.94 0.37 5.98
C ARG A 19 -1.48 0.61 7.38
N SER A 20 -2.26 1.67 7.50
CA SER A 20 -2.95 2.08 8.73
C SER A 20 -4.48 2.10 8.56
N TYR A 21 -5.18 2.13 9.69
CA TYR A 21 -6.65 2.30 9.76
C TYR A 21 -7.13 3.67 9.27
N ASP A 22 -6.22 4.64 9.18
CA ASP A 22 -6.45 5.96 8.59
C ASP A 22 -6.68 5.95 7.08
N GLU A 23 -6.70 4.76 6.47
CA GLU A 23 -6.87 4.53 5.03
C GLU A 23 -5.66 4.94 4.17
N TYR A 24 -4.54 5.30 4.80
CA TYR A 24 -3.29 5.60 4.09
C TYR A 24 -2.44 4.34 3.90
N LEU A 25 -1.98 4.18 2.66
CA LEU A 25 -0.86 3.33 2.29
C LEU A 25 0.40 4.18 2.24
N ARG A 26 1.44 3.73 2.95
CA ARG A 26 2.70 4.47 3.05
C ARG A 26 3.85 3.63 2.54
N LEU A 27 4.59 4.18 1.59
CA LEU A 27 5.83 3.61 1.10
C LEU A 27 6.99 4.20 1.91
N TRP A 28 7.87 3.34 2.38
CA TRP A 28 9.04 3.68 3.18
C TRP A 28 10.30 3.18 2.49
N ASP A 29 11.36 3.96 2.57
CA ASP A 29 12.71 3.50 2.28
C ASP A 29 13.39 3.14 3.60
N VAL A 30 13.80 1.88 3.76
CA VAL A 30 14.47 1.40 4.99
C VAL A 30 15.82 2.06 5.23
N ARG A 31 16.41 2.68 4.20
CA ARG A 31 17.64 3.49 4.30
C ARG A 31 17.37 4.86 4.95
N SER A 32 16.12 5.31 4.95
CA SER A 32 15.69 6.62 5.47
C SER A 32 14.27 6.56 6.05
N ILE A 33 14.13 6.12 7.30
CA ILE A 33 12.82 5.83 7.92
C ILE A 33 12.15 7.02 8.59
N SER A 34 12.78 8.20 8.57
CA SER A 34 12.30 9.37 9.32
C SER A 34 10.96 9.91 8.82
N LYS A 35 10.64 9.63 7.55
CA LYS A 35 9.36 9.95 6.92
C LYS A 35 9.06 8.94 5.81
N PRO A 36 7.77 8.69 5.52
CA PRO A 36 7.42 7.92 4.34
C PRO A 36 7.89 8.66 3.08
N VAL A 37 8.33 7.88 2.09
CA VAL A 37 8.64 8.37 0.74
C VAL A 37 7.35 8.84 0.08
N ASN A 38 6.26 8.12 0.33
CA ASN A 38 4.96 8.37 -0.26
C ASN A 38 3.84 8.05 0.72
N GLU A 39 2.80 8.87 0.73
CA GLU A 39 1.56 8.64 1.47
C GLU A 39 0.38 8.75 0.51
N THR A 40 -0.29 7.64 0.27
CA THR A 40 -1.43 7.58 -0.64
C THR A 40 -2.68 7.24 0.15
N LEU A 41 -3.66 8.14 0.10
CA LEU A 41 -4.98 7.87 0.63
C LEU A 41 -5.70 6.91 -0.33
N VAL A 42 -6.03 5.72 0.16
CA VAL A 42 -6.79 4.74 -0.62
C VAL A 42 -8.14 4.62 0.06
N CYS A 43 -9.08 5.46 -0.40
CA CYS A 43 -10.45 5.63 0.11
C CYS A 43 -11.29 4.35 -0.06
N LEU A 44 -11.00 3.35 0.76
CA LEU A 44 -11.55 1.99 0.62
C LEU A 44 -12.66 1.68 1.62
N GLY A 45 -13.23 2.70 2.25
CA GLY A 45 -14.39 2.54 3.13
C GLY A 45 -14.05 1.79 4.41
N ARG A 46 -12.93 2.16 5.06
CA ARG A 46 -12.37 1.62 6.31
C ARG A 46 -11.59 0.30 6.17
N GLY A 47 -10.34 0.34 6.67
CA GLY A 47 -9.46 -0.79 7.00
C GLY A 47 -9.16 -1.78 5.87
N VAL A 48 -7.92 -1.84 5.39
CA VAL A 48 -7.44 -3.06 4.68
C VAL A 48 -6.62 -3.87 5.64
N TRP A 49 -6.98 -5.13 5.70
CA TRP A 49 -6.40 -6.13 6.56
C TRP A 49 -5.22 -6.84 5.89
N ARG A 50 -5.09 -6.73 4.56
CA ARG A 50 -4.01 -7.39 3.82
C ARG A 50 -3.62 -6.65 2.54
N VAL A 51 -2.33 -6.46 2.35
CA VAL A 51 -1.75 -5.95 1.11
C VAL A 51 -0.79 -6.99 0.53
N LYS A 52 -0.81 -7.19 -0.79
CA LYS A 52 0.14 -8.05 -1.50
C LYS A 52 0.65 -7.37 -2.76
N HIS A 53 1.96 -7.44 -2.97
CA HIS A 53 2.57 -7.01 -4.22
C HIS A 53 2.23 -7.97 -5.36
N HIS A 54 2.06 -7.41 -6.55
CA HIS A 54 1.93 -8.20 -7.77
C HIS A 54 3.29 -8.88 -8.07
N PRO A 55 3.30 -10.20 -8.36
CA PRO A 55 4.55 -10.96 -8.50
C PRO A 55 5.37 -10.58 -9.74
N TYR A 56 4.74 -10.03 -10.79
CA TYR A 56 5.38 -9.75 -12.08
C TYR A 56 5.36 -8.27 -12.49
N VAL A 57 4.59 -7.42 -11.80
CA VAL A 57 4.36 -6.04 -12.20
C VAL A 57 4.81 -5.16 -11.04
N PRO A 58 6.00 -4.55 -11.14
CA PRO A 58 6.52 -3.68 -10.10
C PRO A 58 5.55 -2.53 -9.80
N GLY A 59 5.50 -2.13 -8.53
CA GLY A 59 4.65 -1.04 -8.07
C GLY A 59 3.16 -1.39 -7.96
N VAL A 60 2.65 -2.45 -8.57
CA VAL A 60 1.24 -2.84 -8.42
C VAL A 60 1.03 -3.66 -7.14
N VAL A 61 0.04 -3.27 -6.35
CA VAL A 61 -0.36 -3.96 -5.12
C VAL A 61 -1.86 -4.20 -5.09
N LEU A 62 -2.24 -5.37 -4.59
CA LEU A 62 -3.61 -5.72 -4.27
C LEU A 62 -3.87 -5.43 -2.78
N ALA A 63 -4.89 -4.63 -2.50
CA ALA A 63 -5.31 -4.25 -1.16
C ALA A 63 -6.71 -4.85 -0.88
N ALA A 64 -6.81 -5.75 0.09
CA ALA A 64 -8.08 -6.38 0.47
C ALA A 64 -8.78 -5.60 1.58
N CYS A 65 -9.95 -5.05 1.26
CA CYS A 65 -10.66 -4.05 2.07
C CYS A 65 -11.76 -4.72 2.88
N MET A 66 -12.07 -4.18 4.06
CA MET A 66 -13.11 -4.75 4.92
C MET A 66 -14.51 -4.63 4.29
N HIS A 67 -14.80 -3.52 3.60
CA HIS A 67 -16.12 -3.25 3.01
C HIS A 67 -16.13 -3.03 1.49
N ASN A 68 -14.98 -2.76 0.85
CA ASN A 68 -14.87 -2.53 -0.61
C ASN A 68 -14.24 -3.69 -1.40
N GLY A 69 -14.28 -4.92 -0.86
CA GLY A 69 -13.74 -6.10 -1.54
C GLY A 69 -12.23 -6.01 -1.77
N LEU A 70 -11.81 -5.79 -3.02
CA LEU A 70 -10.41 -5.73 -3.45
C LEU A 70 -10.13 -4.44 -4.21
N ALA A 71 -8.97 -3.84 -3.98
CA ALA A 71 -8.49 -2.70 -4.75
C ALA A 71 -7.12 -2.95 -5.33
N ILE A 72 -6.92 -2.54 -6.57
CA ILE A 72 -5.62 -2.53 -7.23
C ILE A 72 -5.07 -1.12 -7.14
N VAL A 73 -3.90 -0.99 -6.54
CA VAL A 73 -3.22 0.29 -6.34
C VAL A 73 -1.85 0.17 -6.99
N LYS A 74 -1.47 1.16 -7.80
CA LYS A 74 -0.10 1.34 -8.25
C LYS A 74 0.61 2.25 -7.26
N ILE A 75 1.79 1.88 -6.81
CA ILE A 75 2.60 2.62 -5.85
C ILE A 75 3.99 2.75 -6.43
N ASP A 76 4.37 3.99 -6.69
CA ASP A 76 5.72 4.39 -7.08
C ASP A 76 6.28 5.36 -6.01
N GLU A 77 7.55 5.76 -6.13
CA GLU A 77 8.17 6.69 -5.18
C GLU A 77 7.49 8.08 -5.17
N GLU A 78 6.97 8.53 -6.31
CA GLU A 78 6.36 9.86 -6.43
C GLU A 78 4.89 9.92 -5.98
N LYS A 79 4.09 8.93 -6.38
CA LYS A 79 2.65 8.85 -6.06
C LYS A 79 2.16 7.40 -6.01
N GLY A 80 1.17 7.15 -5.17
CA GLY A 80 0.30 6.00 -5.32
C GLY A 80 -1.01 6.41 -5.98
N GLU A 81 -1.53 5.53 -6.83
CA GLU A 81 -2.72 5.73 -7.62
C GLU A 81 -3.61 4.50 -7.52
N LEU A 82 -4.88 4.71 -7.16
CA LEU A 82 -5.89 3.67 -7.21
C LEU A 82 -6.21 3.39 -8.67
N MET A 83 -5.96 2.16 -9.13
CA MET A 83 -6.24 1.74 -10.51
C MET A 83 -7.67 1.25 -10.65
N GLU A 84 -8.09 0.31 -9.79
CA GLU A 84 -9.42 -0.31 -9.87
C GLU A 84 -9.92 -0.75 -8.49
N ILE A 85 -11.24 -0.80 -8.34
CA ILE A 85 -11.93 -1.39 -7.18
C ILE A 85 -12.87 -2.48 -7.68
N TYR A 86 -12.78 -3.64 -7.05
CA TYR A 86 -13.63 -4.80 -7.25
C TYR A 86 -14.41 -5.03 -5.94
N ALA A 87 -15.64 -4.50 -5.89
CA ALA A 87 -16.55 -4.59 -4.75
C ALA A 87 -17.46 -5.82 -4.85
#